data_AF-A0A2G6N3V0-F1
#
_entry.id   AF-A0A2G6N3V0-F1
#
_cell.length_a   1.000
_cell.length_b   1.000
_cell.length_c   1.000
_cell.angle_alpha   90.00
_cell.angle_beta   90.00
_cell.angle_gamma   90.00
#
_symmetry.space_group_name_H-M   'P 1'
#
loop_
_entity.id
_entity.type
_entity.pdbx_description
1 polymer ?
#
loop_
_entity_poly.entity_id
_entity_poly.type
_entity_poly.pdbx_seq_one_letter_code
_entity_poly.pdbx_strand_id
1 'polypeptide(L)'
;KALFPDCLEQPSVHRLDMATSGLMVLARTKSAHRDLSIQFEQRAVVKRYEALVLGQVEGEQGMIDLPFRLDPDNRPYQVYDEEHGKRGVTHWKALRRDEHTTRLEFFPHTGRTHQLRLHASHAKGLGCPIVGDALYGTGRDGEQMFLHATGLQITHPESKEVLCFFSPPPF
;
A
#
# COMPACT_ATOMS: atom_id res chain seq x y z
N LYS A 1 22.65 -9.05 -2.92
CA LYS A 1 23.96 -9.47 -3.47
C LYS A 1 24.40 -10.85 -2.98
N ALA A 2 24.31 -11.20 -1.69
CA ALA A 2 24.72 -12.55 -1.21
C ALA A 2 23.97 -13.72 -1.88
N LEU A 3 22.64 -13.62 -2.05
CA LEU A 3 21.83 -14.65 -2.70
C LEU A 3 21.74 -14.51 -4.23
N PHE A 4 21.93 -13.29 -4.74
CA PHE A 4 21.83 -12.96 -6.16
C PHE A 4 22.97 -11.99 -6.52
N PRO A 5 24.16 -12.51 -6.88
CA PRO A 5 25.35 -11.70 -7.14
C PRO A 5 25.18 -10.77 -8.35
N ASP A 6 24.52 -11.26 -9.40
CA ASP A 6 24.33 -10.55 -10.67
C ASP A 6 23.13 -9.59 -10.66
N CYS A 7 22.47 -9.44 -9.51
CA CYS A 7 21.33 -8.54 -9.38
C CYS A 7 21.79 -7.08 -9.43
N LEU A 8 20.92 -6.22 -9.96
CA LEU A 8 21.14 -4.77 -9.95
C LEU A 8 21.41 -4.26 -8.54
N GLU A 9 22.18 -3.16 -8.44
CA GLU A 9 22.42 -2.52 -7.14
C GLU A 9 21.14 -1.97 -6.52
N GLN A 10 20.23 -1.46 -7.36
CA GLN A 10 18.91 -0.99 -6.97
C GLN A 10 17.84 -1.76 -7.78
N PRO A 11 17.47 -2.98 -7.37
CA PRO A 11 16.55 -3.83 -8.12
C PRO A 11 15.07 -3.48 -7.87
N SER A 12 14.80 -2.60 -6.91
CA SER A 12 13.44 -2.16 -6.55
C SER A 12 12.83 -1.31 -7.66
N VAL A 13 11.60 -1.65 -8.03
CA VAL A 13 10.74 -0.92 -8.98
C VAL A 13 9.54 -0.27 -8.28
N HIS A 14 9.30 -0.68 -7.03
CA HIS A 14 8.28 -0.18 -6.12
C HIS A 14 8.74 -0.44 -4.68
N ARG A 15 8.07 0.18 -3.71
CA ARG A 15 8.44 0.09 -2.29
C ARG A 15 7.21 -0.20 -1.43
N LEU A 16 7.45 -0.88 -0.32
CA LEU A 16 6.53 -0.92 0.81
C LEU A 16 7.03 0.04 1.90
N ASP A 17 6.12 0.50 2.75
CA ASP A 17 6.52 1.20 3.97
C ASP A 17 7.20 0.21 4.91
N MET A 18 8.11 0.69 5.76
CA MET A 18 8.89 -0.17 6.67
C MET A 18 8.03 -1.10 7.54
N ALA A 19 6.89 -0.59 8.02
CA ALA A 19 5.95 -1.35 8.85
C ALA A 19 4.96 -2.21 8.04
N THR A 20 4.92 -2.08 6.70
CA THR A 20 4.02 -2.86 5.84
C THR A 20 4.68 -4.20 5.48
N SER A 21 3.96 -5.29 5.69
CA SER A 21 4.42 -6.63 5.32
C SER A 21 3.87 -7.05 3.95
N GLY A 22 4.42 -8.12 3.36
CA GLY A 22 3.85 -8.78 2.19
C GLY A 22 4.67 -8.69 0.90
N LEU A 23 3.99 -8.81 -0.23
CA LEU A 23 4.59 -9.01 -1.53
C LEU A 23 5.43 -7.82 -2.03
N MET A 24 6.67 -8.11 -2.42
CA MET A 24 7.54 -7.19 -3.15
C MET A 24 8.13 -7.87 -4.39
N VAL A 25 7.97 -7.26 -5.56
CA VAL A 25 8.70 -7.62 -6.77
C VAL A 25 10.02 -6.84 -6.87
N LEU A 26 11.11 -7.55 -7.21
CA LEU A 26 12.43 -7.00 -7.49
C LEU A 26 12.88 -7.44 -8.89
N ALA A 27 13.44 -6.51 -9.67
CA ALA A 27 13.94 -6.80 -11.00
C ALA A 27 15.41 -7.26 -10.95
N ARG A 28 15.68 -8.46 -11.50
CA ARG A 28 17.06 -8.98 -11.60
C ARG A 28 17.89 -8.33 -12.70
N THR A 29 17.26 -7.89 -13.80
CA THR A 29 17.95 -7.36 -14.99
C THR A 29 17.51 -5.92 -15.28
N LYS A 30 18.35 -5.15 -16.00
CA LYS A 30 18.03 -3.77 -16.40
C LYS A 30 16.78 -3.71 -17.28
N SER A 31 16.59 -4.68 -18.18
CA SER A 31 15.41 -4.75 -19.05
C SER A 31 14.13 -4.99 -18.24
N ALA A 32 14.15 -5.95 -17.31
CA ALA A 32 13.03 -6.21 -16.41
C ALA A 32 12.73 -5.01 -15.51
N HIS A 33 13.77 -4.33 -15.01
CA HIS A 33 13.62 -3.15 -14.16
C HIS A 33 12.91 -2.02 -14.90
N ARG A 34 13.34 -1.72 -16.12
CA ARG A 34 12.71 -0.70 -16.97
C ARG A 34 11.25 -1.03 -17.27
N ASP A 35 10.96 -2.25 -17.72
CA ASP A 35 9.61 -2.69 -18.09
C ASP A 35 8.66 -2.64 -16.88
N LEU A 36 9.06 -3.22 -15.74
CA LEU A 36 8.24 -3.18 -14.52
C LEU A 36 8.03 -1.74 -14.02
N SER A 37 9.06 -0.89 -14.06
CA SER A 37 8.94 0.52 -13.66
C SER A 37 7.86 1.24 -14.50
N ILE A 38 7.84 0.98 -15.82
CA ILE A 38 6.81 1.50 -16.73
C ILE A 38 5.43 0.96 -16.34
N GLN A 39 5.29 -0.34 -16.02
CA GLN A 39 4.00 -0.91 -15.59
C GLN A 39 3.47 -0.23 -14.32
N PHE A 40 4.34 0.05 -13.33
CA PHE A 40 3.96 0.78 -12.13
C PHE A 40 3.59 2.24 -12.43
N GLU A 41 4.36 2.93 -13.26
CA GLU A 41 4.10 4.31 -13.68
C GLU A 41 2.75 4.44 -14.42
N GLN A 42 2.47 3.51 -15.34
CA GLN A 42 1.24 3.43 -16.11
C GLN A 42 0.06 2.85 -15.31
N ARG A 43 0.27 2.43 -14.05
CA ARG A 43 -0.74 1.83 -13.16
C ARG A 43 -1.36 0.54 -13.74
N ALA A 44 -0.61 -0.20 -14.54
CA ALA A 44 -1.01 -1.49 -15.09
C ALA A 44 -0.94 -2.63 -14.06
N VAL A 45 -0.16 -2.42 -12.98
CA VAL A 45 -0.02 -3.38 -11.88
C VAL A 45 -1.26 -3.35 -10.99
N VAL A 46 -1.89 -4.52 -10.77
CA VAL A 46 -2.97 -4.65 -9.78
C VAL A 46 -2.36 -4.99 -8.44
N LYS A 47 -2.71 -4.19 -7.43
CA LYS A 47 -2.27 -4.38 -6.05
C LYS A 47 -3.48 -4.60 -5.16
N ARG A 48 -3.35 -5.55 -4.24
CA ARG A 48 -4.35 -5.83 -3.21
C ARG A 48 -3.67 -5.91 -1.87
N TYR A 49 -4.21 -5.20 -0.91
CA TYR A 49 -3.77 -5.20 0.47
C TYR A 49 -4.90 -5.66 1.36
N GLU A 50 -4.57 -6.29 2.48
CA GLU A 50 -5.50 -6.53 3.56
C GLU A 50 -5.07 -5.75 4.80
N ALA A 51 -6.03 -5.18 5.49
CA ALA A 51 -5.79 -4.39 6.68
C ALA A 51 -6.81 -4.68 7.78
N LEU A 52 -6.36 -4.53 9.02
CA LEU A 52 -7.24 -4.41 10.19
C LEU A 52 -7.23 -2.96 10.66
N VAL A 53 -8.40 -2.32 10.71
CA VAL A 53 -8.55 -0.93 11.18
C VAL A 53 -9.35 -0.87 12.47
N LEU A 54 -9.12 0.19 13.26
CA LEU A 54 -9.83 0.47 14.49
C LEU A 54 -11.23 1.03 14.19
N GLY A 55 -12.23 0.53 14.90
CA GLY A 55 -13.63 0.94 14.78
C GLY A 55 -14.40 0.22 13.68
N GLN A 56 -15.58 0.77 13.38
CA GLN A 56 -16.53 0.24 12.41
C GLN A 56 -16.47 1.06 11.13
N VAL A 57 -16.01 0.45 10.03
CA VAL A 57 -16.09 1.10 8.71
C VAL A 57 -17.52 1.02 8.21
N GLU A 58 -18.10 2.19 7.91
CA GLU A 58 -19.45 2.31 7.35
C GLU A 58 -19.49 1.84 5.89
N GLY A 59 -20.49 1.02 5.56
CA GLY A 59 -20.70 0.49 4.20
C GLY A 59 -19.82 -0.72 3.86
N GLU A 60 -20.25 -1.51 2.87
CA GLU A 60 -19.59 -2.76 2.48
C GLU A 60 -18.38 -2.56 1.57
N GLN A 61 -18.37 -1.47 0.80
CA GLN A 61 -17.31 -1.12 -0.12
C GLN A 61 -17.38 0.37 -0.46
N GLY A 62 -16.29 0.93 -0.98
CA GLY A 62 -16.27 2.32 -1.41
C GLY A 62 -14.97 2.71 -2.10
N MET A 63 -14.85 4.01 -2.39
CA MET A 63 -13.67 4.63 -2.97
C MET A 63 -13.28 5.83 -2.12
N ILE A 64 -12.01 5.91 -1.74
CA ILE A 64 -11.42 7.06 -1.06
C ILE A 64 -10.54 7.77 -2.08
N ASP A 65 -10.80 9.06 -2.28
CA ASP A 65 -10.06 9.90 -3.21
C ASP A 65 -9.70 11.23 -2.56
N LEU A 66 -8.46 11.32 -2.07
CA LEU A 66 -7.97 12.44 -1.29
C LEU A 66 -6.68 13.01 -1.90
N PRO A 67 -6.54 14.33 -2.03
CA PRO A 67 -5.27 14.98 -2.30
C PRO A 67 -4.45 15.11 -1.01
N PHE A 68 -3.19 14.71 -1.05
CA PHE A 68 -2.27 14.84 0.08
C PHE A 68 -0.82 14.95 -0.38
N ARG A 69 0.04 15.40 0.52
CA ARG A 69 1.47 15.55 0.28
C ARG A 69 2.27 15.26 1.54
N LEU A 70 3.60 15.22 1.41
CA LEU A 70 4.53 15.19 2.53
C LEU A 70 4.30 16.42 3.41
N ASP A 71 4.23 16.18 4.72
CA ASP A 71 4.34 17.22 5.73
C ASP A 71 5.83 17.55 5.94
N PRO A 72 6.29 18.74 5.50
CA PRO A 72 7.70 19.10 5.62
C PRO A 72 8.12 19.32 7.07
N ASP A 73 7.19 19.69 7.95
CA ASP A 73 7.43 20.05 9.35
C ASP A 73 7.38 18.82 10.25
N ASN A 74 6.62 17.79 9.87
CA ASN A 74 6.46 16.54 10.61
C ASN A 74 6.89 15.33 9.78
N ARG A 75 8.12 15.30 9.26
CA ARG A 75 8.59 14.13 8.50
C ARG A 75 8.56 12.86 9.39
N PRO A 76 8.13 11.69 8.89
CA PRO A 76 7.79 11.37 7.49
C PRO A 76 6.28 11.43 7.16
N TYR A 77 5.48 12.16 7.94
CA TYR A 77 4.02 12.19 7.80
C TYR A 77 3.57 12.73 6.44
N GLN A 78 2.36 12.34 6.06
CA GLN A 78 1.63 12.88 4.93
C GLN A 78 0.41 13.58 5.48
N VAL A 79 0.05 14.71 4.87
CA VAL A 79 -1.05 15.54 5.31
C VAL A 79 -1.99 15.81 4.14
N TYR A 80 -3.29 15.79 4.41
CA TYR A 80 -4.31 16.22 3.46
C TYR A 80 -4.05 17.68 3.08
N ASP A 81 -4.02 17.96 1.78
CA ASP A 81 -3.83 19.31 1.25
C ASP A 81 -4.60 19.40 -0.06
N GLU A 82 -5.67 20.19 -0.08
CA GLU A 82 -6.56 20.29 -1.24
C GLU A 82 -5.92 21.05 -2.41
N GLU A 83 -5.05 22.00 -2.12
CA GLU A 83 -4.46 22.91 -3.11
C GLU A 83 -3.17 22.33 -3.72
N HIS A 84 -2.30 21.77 -2.86
CA HIS A 84 -0.96 21.31 -3.25
C HIS A 84 -0.80 19.79 -3.20
N GLY A 85 -1.81 19.07 -2.72
CA GLY A 85 -1.77 17.62 -2.59
C GLY A 85 -1.87 16.91 -3.94
N LYS A 86 -1.17 15.77 -4.05
CA LYS A 86 -1.35 14.87 -5.19
C LYS A 86 -2.49 13.91 -4.87
N ARG A 87 -3.41 13.71 -5.81
CA ARG A 87 -4.51 12.75 -5.64
C ARG A 87 -3.98 11.34 -5.38
N GLY A 88 -4.50 10.73 -4.33
CA GLY A 88 -4.43 9.31 -4.04
C GLY A 88 -5.82 8.69 -4.11
N VAL A 89 -5.94 7.58 -4.83
CA VAL A 89 -7.22 6.87 -5.07
C VAL A 89 -7.08 5.42 -4.62
N THR A 90 -8.00 4.99 -3.76
CA THR A 90 -8.05 3.63 -3.22
C THR A 90 -9.49 3.14 -3.20
N HIS A 91 -9.77 2.01 -3.85
CA HIS A 91 -11.01 1.27 -3.57
C HIS A 91 -10.82 0.38 -2.35
N TRP A 92 -11.89 0.14 -1.62
CA TRP A 92 -11.87 -0.72 -0.46
C TRP A 92 -13.13 -1.57 -0.38
N LYS A 93 -13.00 -2.71 0.32
CA LYS A 93 -14.11 -3.63 0.59
C LYS A 93 -14.00 -4.19 1.99
N ALA A 94 -15.03 -4.02 2.81
CA ALA A 94 -15.11 -4.66 4.12
C ALA A 94 -15.22 -6.18 3.96
N LEU A 95 -14.44 -6.92 4.75
CA LEU A 95 -14.45 -8.38 4.78
C LEU A 95 -15.17 -8.89 6.03
N ARG A 96 -14.87 -8.30 7.18
CA ARG A 96 -15.43 -8.70 8.48
C ARG A 96 -15.40 -7.51 9.43
N ARG A 97 -16.47 -7.36 10.22
CA ARG A 97 -16.54 -6.42 11.34
C ARG A 97 -16.58 -7.21 12.63
N ASP A 98 -15.70 -6.86 13.56
CA ASP A 98 -15.66 -7.33 14.93
C ASP A 98 -16.03 -6.17 15.86
N GLU A 99 -16.17 -6.37 17.17
CA GLU A 99 -16.70 -5.35 18.09
C GLU A 99 -15.95 -3.99 18.03
N HIS A 100 -14.62 -4.04 17.88
CA HIS A 100 -13.76 -2.84 17.92
C HIS A 100 -12.91 -2.65 16.66
N THR A 101 -13.03 -3.52 15.66
CA THR A 101 -12.18 -3.48 14.47
C THR A 101 -12.95 -3.88 13.22
N THR A 102 -12.46 -3.44 12.08
CA THR A 102 -12.93 -3.88 10.77
C THR A 102 -11.75 -4.42 9.97
N ARG A 103 -11.91 -5.60 9.39
CA ARG A 103 -10.99 -6.16 8.40
C ARG A 103 -11.49 -5.78 7.01
N LEU A 104 -10.59 -5.27 6.17
CA LEU A 104 -10.92 -4.89 4.80
C LEU A 104 -9.79 -5.15 3.81
N GLU A 105 -10.16 -5.25 2.55
CA GLU A 105 -9.24 -5.18 1.42
C GLU A 105 -9.12 -3.74 0.93
N PHE A 106 -7.90 -3.36 0.55
CA PHE A 106 -7.59 -2.14 -0.19
C PHE A 106 -7.04 -2.44 -1.57
N PHE A 107 -7.50 -1.68 -2.56
CA PHE A 107 -7.08 -1.72 -3.96
C PHE A 107 -6.57 -0.32 -4.36
N PRO A 108 -5.30 0.01 -4.06
CA PRO A 108 -4.75 1.33 -4.37
C PRO A 108 -4.45 1.49 -5.87
N HIS A 109 -5.18 2.38 -6.53
CA HIS A 109 -4.97 2.73 -7.94
C HIS A 109 -3.72 3.58 -8.14
N THR A 110 -3.45 4.47 -7.19
CA THR A 110 -2.20 5.23 -7.10
C THR A 110 -1.23 4.56 -6.13
N GLY A 111 0.01 5.05 -6.06
CA GLY A 111 1.05 4.52 -5.17
C GLY A 111 1.77 5.63 -4.42
N ARG A 112 1.02 6.51 -3.74
CA ARG A 112 1.63 7.58 -2.95
C ARG A 112 2.16 7.03 -1.62
N THR A 113 3.22 7.64 -1.09
CA THR A 113 3.76 7.30 0.23
C THR A 113 2.67 7.36 1.28
N HIS A 114 2.58 6.34 2.14
CA HIS A 114 1.60 6.22 3.22
C HIS A 114 0.12 6.35 2.80
N GLN A 115 -0.22 6.15 1.51
CA GLN A 115 -1.56 6.38 0.99
C GLN A 115 -2.65 5.63 1.77
N LEU A 116 -2.50 4.32 1.95
CA LEU A 116 -3.51 3.49 2.62
C LEU A 116 -3.68 3.87 4.09
N ARG A 117 -2.56 4.24 4.73
CA ARG A 117 -2.51 4.63 6.14
C ARG A 117 -3.25 5.94 6.38
N LEU A 118 -2.98 6.96 5.55
CA LEU A 118 -3.70 8.24 5.59
C LEU A 118 -5.18 8.07 5.20
N HIS A 119 -5.47 7.28 4.16
CA HIS A 119 -6.85 7.02 3.73
C HIS A 119 -7.67 6.32 4.82
N ALA A 120 -7.04 5.41 5.57
CA ALA A 120 -7.69 4.75 6.69
C ALA A 120 -7.94 5.73 7.84
N SER A 121 -6.92 6.47 8.29
CA SER A 121 -7.03 7.30 9.49
C SER A 121 -7.81 8.60 9.32
N HIS A 122 -7.71 9.26 8.17
CA HIS A 122 -8.19 10.62 8.01
C HIS A 122 -9.73 10.67 8.03
N ALA A 123 -10.31 11.70 8.63
CA ALA A 123 -11.77 11.84 8.77
C ALA A 123 -12.52 11.95 7.43
N LYS A 124 -11.87 12.51 6.38
CA LYS A 124 -12.39 12.48 5.00
C LYS A 124 -12.19 11.15 4.27
N GLY A 125 -11.47 10.21 4.88
CA GLY A 125 -11.23 8.85 4.41
C GLY A 125 -12.18 7.88 5.12
N LEU A 126 -11.63 6.88 5.81
CA LEU A 126 -12.44 5.98 6.65
C LEU A 126 -12.64 6.50 8.08
N GLY A 127 -11.79 7.41 8.57
CA GLY A 127 -11.78 7.80 9.99
C GLY A 127 -11.39 6.66 10.96
N CYS A 128 -10.87 5.56 10.43
CA CYS A 128 -10.56 4.32 11.12
C CYS A 128 -9.08 3.98 10.87
N PRO A 129 -8.15 4.39 11.74
CA PRO A 129 -6.73 4.13 11.53
C PRO A 129 -6.39 2.65 11.57
N ILE A 130 -5.34 2.25 10.86
CA ILE A 130 -4.84 0.87 10.84
C ILE A 130 -4.33 0.49 12.23
N VAL A 131 -4.67 -0.70 12.70
CA VAL A 131 -4.20 -1.24 13.98
C VAL A 131 -2.67 -1.33 13.95
N GLY A 132 -2.02 -0.82 15.00
CA GLY A 132 -0.56 -0.78 15.12
C GLY A 132 0.14 0.28 14.25
N ASP A 133 -0.61 1.17 13.57
CA ASP A 133 0.02 2.29 12.86
C ASP A 133 0.52 3.35 13.84
N ALA A 134 1.84 3.44 13.99
CA ALA A 134 2.51 4.39 14.88
C ALA A 134 2.53 5.85 14.39
N LEU A 135 2.22 6.10 13.11
CA LEU A 135 2.16 7.47 12.58
C LEU A 135 0.73 7.98 12.56
N TYR A 136 -0.21 7.20 12.06
CA TYR A 136 -1.57 7.68 11.79
C TYR A 136 -2.63 7.11 12.73
N GLY A 137 -2.24 6.24 13.66
CA GLY A 137 -3.13 5.59 14.60
C GLY A 137 -2.63 5.68 16.03
N THR A 138 -2.99 4.68 16.83
CA THR A 138 -2.62 4.59 18.25
C THR A 138 -1.50 3.59 18.50
N GLY A 139 -0.82 3.11 17.45
CA GLY A 139 0.30 2.19 17.57
C GLY A 139 1.54 2.87 18.15
N ARG A 140 2.51 2.06 18.58
CA ARG A 140 3.83 2.54 19.03
C ARG A 140 4.91 2.14 18.02
N ASP A 141 6.02 2.87 18.04
CA ASP A 141 7.15 2.53 17.17
C ASP A 141 7.66 1.12 17.47
N GLY A 142 7.92 0.35 16.42
CA GLY A 142 8.26 -1.07 16.50
C GLY A 142 7.08 -2.04 16.68
N GLU A 143 5.85 -1.57 16.92
CA GLU A 143 4.67 -2.45 16.90
C GLU A 143 4.33 -2.87 15.47
N GLN A 144 3.80 -4.09 15.34
CA GLN A 144 3.35 -4.59 14.05
C GLN A 144 2.14 -3.79 13.56
N MET A 145 2.26 -3.17 12.39
CA MET A 145 1.13 -2.58 11.69
C MET A 145 0.37 -3.65 10.92
N PHE A 146 -0.96 -3.66 11.05
CA PHE A 146 -1.84 -4.66 10.46
C PHE A 146 -2.22 -4.23 9.04
N LEU A 147 -1.20 -4.11 8.19
CA LEU A 147 -1.31 -3.85 6.76
C LEU A 147 -0.39 -4.83 6.02
N HIS A 148 -0.98 -5.61 5.11
CA HIS A 148 -0.27 -6.63 4.35
C HIS A 148 -0.52 -6.48 2.85
N ALA A 149 0.53 -6.48 2.04
CA ALA A 149 0.46 -6.56 0.58
C ALA A 149 0.12 -8.00 0.15
N THR A 150 -1.17 -8.32 0.19
CA THR A 150 -1.74 -9.68 0.01
C THR A 150 -1.72 -10.18 -1.43
N GLY A 151 -1.88 -9.30 -2.43
CA GLY A 151 -1.93 -9.68 -3.84
C GLY A 151 -1.19 -8.72 -4.75
N LEU A 152 -0.48 -9.27 -5.72
CA LEU A 152 0.23 -8.50 -6.74
C LEU A 152 0.08 -9.19 -8.10
N GLN A 153 -0.41 -8.45 -9.09
CA GLN A 153 -0.49 -8.91 -10.47
C GLN A 153 0.36 -8.00 -11.37
N ILE A 154 1.25 -8.62 -12.14
CA ILE A 154 2.14 -7.95 -13.10
C ILE A 154 2.10 -8.68 -14.44
N THR A 155 2.55 -8.02 -15.50
CA THR A 155 2.90 -8.69 -16.75
C THR A 155 4.39 -9.05 -16.69
N HIS A 156 4.74 -10.31 -16.94
CA HIS A 156 6.13 -10.73 -16.91
C HIS A 156 6.94 -9.99 -17.99
N PRO A 157 8.09 -9.36 -17.66
CA PRO A 157 8.78 -8.45 -18.58
C PRO A 157 9.24 -9.09 -19.90
N GLU A 158 9.48 -10.39 -19.92
CA GLU A 158 9.99 -11.12 -21.08
C GLU A 158 8.90 -11.93 -21.78
N SER A 159 8.30 -12.90 -21.08
CA SER A 159 7.26 -13.77 -21.64
C SER A 159 5.93 -13.05 -21.92
N LYS A 160 5.71 -11.86 -21.33
CA LYS A 160 4.46 -11.09 -21.43
C LYS A 160 3.22 -11.79 -20.87
N GLU A 161 3.40 -12.89 -20.15
CA GLU A 161 2.33 -13.57 -19.42
C GLU A 161 1.91 -12.76 -18.20
N VAL A 162 0.63 -12.84 -17.83
CA VAL A 162 0.13 -12.25 -16.58
C VAL A 162 0.50 -13.17 -15.43
N LEU A 163 1.23 -12.65 -14.46
CA LEU A 163 1.60 -13.37 -13.24
C LEU A 163 0.82 -12.80 -12.06
N CYS A 164 0.21 -13.69 -11.27
CA CYS A 164 -0.51 -13.36 -10.05
C CYS A 164 0.18 -13.98 -8.85
N PHE A 165 0.55 -13.15 -7.88
CA PHE A 165 1.15 -13.56 -6.62
C PHE A 165 0.18 -13.33 -5.47
N PHE A 166 0.18 -14.24 -4.51
CA PHE A 166 -0.62 -14.18 -3.30
C PHE A 166 0.23 -14.49 -2.07
N SER A 167 0.07 -13.70 -1.01
CA SER A 167 0.62 -13.94 0.32
C SER A 167 -0.49 -13.67 1.33
N PRO A 168 -0.94 -14.65 2.15
CA PRO A 168 -1.96 -14.39 3.15
C PRO A 168 -1.41 -13.45 4.26
N PRO A 169 -2.24 -12.55 4.81
CA PRO A 169 -1.83 -11.74 5.96
C PRO A 169 -1.55 -12.63 7.18
N PRO A 170 -0.55 -12.29 7.99
CA PRO A 170 -0.20 -13.06 9.19
C PRO A 170 -1.09 -12.74 10.41
N PHE A 171 -2.19 -12.01 10.23
CA PHE A 171 -3.09 -11.52 11.28
C PHE A 171 -4.55 -11.76 10.91
#